data_AF-A0AB73BVV1-F1
#
_entry.id   AF-A0AB73BVV1-F1
#
_cell.length_a   1.000
_cell.length_b   1.000
_cell.length_c   1.000
_cell.angle_alpha   90.00
_cell.angle_beta   90.00
_cell.angle_gamma   90.00
#
_symmetry.space_group_name_H-M   'P 1'
#
loop_
_entity.id
_entity.type
_entity.pdbx_description
1 polymer ?
#
loop_
_entity_poly.entity_id
_entity_poly.type
_entity_poly.pdbx_seq_one_letter_code
_entity_poly.pdbx_strand_id
1 'polypeptide(L)' 'MQTAWKALRKYRKYIQNTLETTYTNEPLGGMNNFIKSVKRVAFGFRRFSHFRQRILIIQGIAQINPNF' A
#
# COMPACT_ATOMS: atom_id res chain seq x y z
N MET A 1 22.07 13.96 12.39
CA MET A 1 21.08 13.64 13.46
C MET A 1 20.01 14.72 13.69
N GLN A 2 20.23 16.00 13.36
CA GLN A 2 19.24 17.07 13.61
C GLN A 2 17.87 16.83 12.93
N THR A 3 17.85 16.29 11.71
CA THR A 3 16.60 16.02 10.94
C THR A 3 15.71 14.97 11.60
N ALA A 4 16.30 13.89 12.10
CA ALA A 4 15.57 12.83 12.81
C ALA A 4 14.93 13.36 14.10
N TRP A 5 15.68 14.16 14.87
CA TRP A 5 15.19 14.80 16.09
C TRP A 5 14.02 15.78 15.84
N LYS A 6 14.10 16.57 14.77
CA LYS A 6 13.01 17.46 14.34
C LYS A 6 11.77 16.64 13.94
N ALA A 7 11.93 15.52 13.24
CA ALA A 7 10.83 14.66 12.85
C ALA A 7 10.15 14.01 14.08
N LEU A 8 10.92 13.47 15.03
CA LEU A 8 10.39 12.91 16.27
C LEU A 8 9.58 13.93 17.07
N ARG A 9 10.09 15.16 17.24
CA ARG A 9 9.34 16.24 17.88
C ARG A 9 8.07 16.59 17.11
N LYS A 10 8.14 16.71 15.78
CA LYS A 10 7.00 17.06 14.93
C LYS A 10 5.88 16.02 15.00
N TYR A 11 6.22 14.74 15.04
CA TYR A 11 5.26 13.64 14.97
C TYR A 11 4.98 12.96 16.33
N ARG A 12 5.44 13.55 17.45
CA ARG A 12 5.29 12.99 18.81
C ARG A 12 3.89 12.46 19.12
N LYS A 13 2.85 13.24 18.80
CA LYS A 13 1.45 12.86 19.04
C LYS A 13 1.07 11.57 18.30
N TYR A 14 1.47 11.43 17.04
CA TYR A 14 1.18 10.24 16.24
C TYR A 14 1.97 9.01 16.73
N ILE A 15 3.20 9.23 17.21
CA ILE A 15 4.01 8.17 17.82
C ILE A 15 3.33 7.65 19.09
N GLN A 16 2.85 8.55 19.97
CA GLN A 16 2.09 8.17 21.16
C GLN A 16 0.82 7.38 20.79
N ASN A 17 0.04 7.89 19.83
CA ASN A 17 -1.15 7.18 19.33
C ASN A 17 -0.81 5.76 18.83
N THR A 18 0.28 5.59 18.08
CA THR A 18 0.68 4.27 17.56
C THR A 18 0.99 3.28 18.69
N LEU A 19 1.52 3.74 19.82
CA LEU A 19 1.82 2.88 20.98
C LEU A 19 0.57 2.50 21.79
N GLU A 20 -0.47 3.33 21.74
CA GLU A 20 -1.73 3.12 22.45
C GLU A 20 -2.76 2.34 21.61
N THR A 21 -2.66 2.41 20.28
CA THR A 21 -3.60 1.73 19.38
C THR A 21 -3.18 0.29 19.10
N THR A 22 -4.16 -0.59 18.94
CA THR A 22 -3.94 -1.98 18.48
C THR A 22 -3.76 -2.11 16.97
N TYR A 23 -3.93 -1.02 16.21
CA TYR A 23 -3.79 -1.02 14.76
C TYR A 23 -2.31 -1.06 14.36
N THR A 24 -1.96 -1.99 13.48
CA THR A 24 -0.63 -2.11 12.92
C THR A 24 -0.63 -1.73 11.44
N ASN A 25 0.50 -1.19 10.96
CA ASN A 25 0.71 -0.91 9.53
C ASN A 25 1.10 -2.18 8.74
N GLU A 26 1.14 -3.34 9.40
CA GLU A 26 1.58 -4.59 8.80
C GLU A 26 0.71 -5.02 7.61
N PRO A 27 -0.65 -4.98 7.67
CA PRO A 27 -1.49 -5.31 6.52
C PRO A 27 -1.27 -4.37 5.34
N LEU A 28 -1.05 -3.06 5.61
CA LEU A 28 -0.74 -2.07 4.58
C LEU A 28 0.62 -2.35 3.92
N GLY A 29 1.62 -2.73 4.73
CA GLY A 29 2.94 -3.16 4.26
C GLY A 29 2.86 -4.40 3.37
N GLY A 30 2.08 -5.39 3.79
CA GLY A 30 1.80 -6.60 3.02
C GLY A 30 1.17 -6.29 1.67
N MET A 31 0.13 -5.44 1.64
CA MET A 31 -0.53 -5.02 0.40
C MET A 31 0.42 -4.25 -0.53
N ASN A 32 1.25 -3.35 -0.01
CA ASN A 32 2.23 -2.61 -0.81
C ASN A 32 3.27 -3.56 -1.45
N ASN A 33 3.77 -4.53 -0.68
CA ASN A 33 4.70 -5.53 -1.19
C ASN A 33 4.06 -6.45 -2.24
N PHE A 34 2.81 -6.84 -2.03
CA PHE A 34 2.02 -7.57 -3.01
C PHE A 34 1.90 -6.80 -4.34
N ILE A 35 1.47 -5.54 -4.29
CA ILE A 35 1.34 -4.68 -5.48
C ILE A 35 2.70 -4.52 -6.19
N LYS A 36 3.79 -4.33 -5.45
CA LYS A 36 5.15 -4.27 -6.02
C LYS A 36 5.54 -5.57 -6.72
N SER A 37 5.18 -6.72 -6.16
CA SER A 37 5.41 -8.03 -6.77
C SER A 37 4.60 -8.21 -8.05
N VAL A 38 3.31 -7.87 -8.04
CA VAL A 38 2.47 -7.90 -9.24
C VAL A 38 3.03 -6.95 -10.31
N LYS A 39 3.43 -5.74 -9.93
CA LYS A 39 4.05 -4.76 -10.84
C LYS A 39 5.30 -5.30 -11.52
N ARG A 40 6.14 -6.06 -10.81
CA ARG A 40 7.37 -6.66 -11.35
C ARG A 40 7.12 -7.70 -12.45
N VAL A 41 5.95 -8.34 -12.48
CA VAL A 41 5.58 -9.34 -13.49
C VAL A 41 4.53 -8.83 -14.49
N ALA A 42 4.03 -7.62 -14.31
CA ALA A 42 2.96 -7.01 -15.09
C ALA A 42 3.49 -6.22 -16.30
N PHE A 43 4.38 -6.84 -17.08
CA PHE A 43 4.80 -6.27 -18.36
C PHE A 43 3.63 -6.31 -19.36
N GLY A 44 3.50 -5.28 -20.20
CA GLY A 44 2.50 -5.23 -21.28
C GLY A 44 1.17 -4.53 -20.94
N PHE A 45 0.92 -4.10 -19.70
CA PHE A 45 -0.23 -3.25 -19.41
C PHE A 45 -0.05 -1.84 -19.94
N ARG A 46 -0.84 -1.46 -20.94
CA ARG A 46 -0.86 -0.11 -21.51
C ARG A 46 -1.64 0.90 -20.67
N ARG A 47 -2.66 0.45 -19.92
CA ARG A 47 -3.49 1.29 -19.06
C ARG A 47 -3.37 0.89 -17.61
N PHE A 48 -3.30 1.88 -16.72
CA PHE A 48 -3.29 1.66 -15.27
C PHE A 48 -4.60 1.02 -14.77
N SER A 49 -5.75 1.30 -15.41
CA SER A 49 -7.04 0.70 -15.07
C SER A 49 -7.00 -0.83 -15.10
N HIS A 50 -6.45 -1.41 -16.17
CA HIS A 50 -6.28 -2.87 -16.30
C HIS A 50 -5.30 -3.44 -15.27
N PHE A 51 -4.21 -2.73 -14.98
CA PHE A 51 -3.26 -3.14 -13.94
C PHE A 51 -3.92 -3.17 -12.55
N ARG A 52 -4.67 -2.11 -12.22
CA ARG A 52 -5.47 -2.03 -10.98
C ARG A 52 -6.51 -3.14 -10.92
N GLN A 53 -7.22 -3.39 -12.02
CA GLN A 53 -8.21 -4.46 -12.10
C GLN A 53 -7.58 -5.83 -11.86
N ARG A 54 -6.41 -6.12 -12.45
CA ARG A 54 -5.66 -7.36 -12.17
C ARG A 54 -5.31 -7.50 -10.69
N ILE A 55 -4.86 -6.44 -10.03
CA ILE A 55 -4.58 -6.45 -8.58
C ILE A 55 -5.85 -6.84 -7.80
N LEU A 56 -6.98 -6.20 -8.11
CA LEU A 56 -8.25 -6.44 -7.41
C LEU A 56 -8.79 -7.86 -7.65
N ILE A 57 -8.61 -8.41 -8.86
CA ILE A 57 -9.00 -9.79 -9.18
C ILE A 57 -8.13 -10.80 -8.41
N ILE A 58 -6.80 -10.61 -8.37
CA ILE A 58 -5.92 -11.52 -7.64
C ILE A 58 -6.23 -11.50 -6.13
N GLN A 59 -6.64 -10.35 -5.61
CA GLN A 59 -7.08 -10.20 -4.21
C GLN A 59 -8.52 -10.70 -3.96
N GLY A 60 -9.23 -11.16 -5.00
CA GLY A 60 -10.61 -11.64 -4.88
C GLY A 60 -11.65 -10.55 -4.57
N ILE A 61 -11.29 -9.27 -4.76
CA ILE A 61 -12.13 -8.11 -4.43
C ILE A 61 -13.06 -7.73 -5.59
N ALA A 62 -12.65 -8.00 -6.83
CA ALA A 62 -13.40 -7.63 -8.02
C ALA A 62 -13.37 -8.73 -9.08
N GLN A 63 -14.34 -8.69 -9.98
CA GLN A 63 -14.40 -9.54 -11.16
C GLN A 63 -13.86 -8.83 -12.41
N ILE A 64 -13.66 -9.60 -13.48
CA ILE A 64 -13.34 -9.05 -14.79
C ILE A 64 -14.48 -8.13 -15.22
N ASN A 65 -14.14 -6.88 -15.46
CA ASN A 65 -15.03 -5.90 -16.08
C ASN A 65 -14.51 -5.64 -17.50
N PRO A 66 -15.25 -6.07 -18.53
CA PRO A 66 -14.83 -6.00 -19.93
C PRO A 66 -14.87 -4.58 -20.51
N ASN A 67 -15.45 -3.62 -19.80
CA ASN A 67 -15.59 -2.23 -20.25
C ASN A 67 -14.39 -1.34 -19.88
N PHE A 68 -13.38 -1.89 -19.19
CA PHE A 68 -12.11 -1.20 -18.92
C PHE A 68 -11.02 -1.68 -19.85
#